data_AF-A0A9D8IQG6-F1
#
_entry.id   AF-A0A9D8IQG6-F1
#
_cell.length_a   1.000
_cell.length_b   1.000
_cell.length_c   1.000
_cell.angle_alpha   90.00
_cell.angle_beta   90.00
_cell.angle_gamma   90.00
#
_symmetry.space_group_name_H-M   'P 1'
#
loop_
_entity.id
_entity.type
_entity.pdbx_description
1 polymer ?
#
loop_
_entity_poly.entity_id
_entity_poly.type
_entity_poly.pdbx_seq_one_letter_code
_entity_poly.pdbx_strand_id
1 'polypeptide(L)'
;MRRSPASSASSALLGALGAISPALAESLPIVNAGFEDNSVGIPFNEFTFGPPAGWSLHDPNGITNGGAGGTYYVGTLTPFEPDPIGNPGVYANFPDGAAEGIRVAIAFNFAGSGGQGEYGLVQTLGDTLQAHTRYTLRVEIGNIASGTAMNGQFFDLDGFPGYRVDLLAGGSMIAQDLNTLAGAIAEGEFATSTVVFSSGASHAQMGQPLGIRLVNLNVVDPIDPGADLEVDFDHVRLDAVSTLDPADFNADGVVDGDDLGTLLGQWGRCAGCPADLNGDGVVDGDDLGTLLGAWS
;
A
#
# COMPACT_ATOMS: atom_id res chain seq x y z
N MET A 1 -26.62 68.08 34.47
CA MET A 1 -25.54 67.77 33.50
C MET A 1 -24.80 66.55 34.06
N ARG A 2 -24.68 65.36 33.47
CA ARG A 2 -24.76 64.84 32.11
C ARG A 2 -25.11 63.32 32.18
N ARG A 3 -25.95 62.89 31.24
CA ARG A 3 -26.07 61.61 30.51
C ARG A 3 -25.39 60.32 31.02
N SER A 4 -26.15 59.22 31.05
CA SER A 4 -25.68 57.83 30.84
C SER A 4 -25.05 57.65 29.44
N PRO A 5 -24.27 56.59 29.18
CA PRO A 5 -24.92 55.37 28.68
C PRO A 5 -24.30 54.04 29.15
N ALA A 6 -25.11 52.99 28.96
CA ALA A 6 -24.81 51.59 29.16
C ALA A 6 -23.68 51.10 28.22
N SER A 7 -22.87 50.17 28.72
CA SER A 7 -21.91 49.38 27.95
C SER A 7 -22.51 47.99 27.73
N SER A 8 -23.00 47.71 26.52
CA SER A 8 -23.34 46.35 26.11
C SER A 8 -22.06 45.59 25.79
N ALA A 9 -21.80 44.50 26.51
CA ALA A 9 -20.81 43.52 26.09
C ALA A 9 -21.46 42.67 24.99
N SER A 10 -21.08 42.91 23.73
CA SER A 10 -21.37 41.99 22.62
C SER A 10 -20.47 40.77 22.78
N SER A 11 -21.04 39.64 23.18
CA SER A 11 -20.43 38.34 22.98
C SER A 11 -20.36 38.09 21.47
N ALA A 12 -19.16 38.12 20.92
CA ALA A 12 -18.90 37.60 19.59
C ALA A 12 -19.02 36.07 19.67
N LEU A 13 -20.13 35.52 19.16
CA LEU A 13 -20.20 34.11 18.80
C LEU A 13 -19.19 33.91 17.66
N LEU A 14 -18.05 33.27 17.97
CA LEU A 14 -17.23 32.65 16.93
C LEU A 14 -18.05 31.47 16.41
N GLY A 15 -18.56 31.57 15.19
CA GLY A 15 -19.08 30.42 14.48
C GLY A 15 -17.94 29.44 14.26
N ALA A 16 -17.94 28.35 15.02
CA ALA A 16 -17.17 27.18 14.67
C ALA A 16 -17.86 26.59 13.42
N LEU A 17 -17.25 26.79 12.25
CA LEU A 17 -17.54 25.92 11.12
C LEU A 17 -17.17 24.51 11.57
N GLY A 18 -18.18 23.64 11.72
CA GLY A 18 -17.99 22.22 11.97
C GLY A 18 -17.10 21.65 10.87
N ALA A 19 -15.86 21.36 11.23
CA ALA A 19 -15.00 20.59 10.36
C ALA A 19 -15.54 19.16 10.39
N ILE A 20 -16.14 18.73 9.28
CA ILE A 20 -16.45 17.32 9.03
C ILE A 20 -15.14 16.57 9.23
N SER A 21 -15.08 15.72 10.26
CA SER A 21 -13.90 14.88 10.46
C SER A 21 -13.78 13.98 9.24
N PRO A 22 -12.67 14.02 8.48
CA PRO A 22 -12.50 13.12 7.35
C PRO A 22 -12.58 11.69 7.87
N ALA A 23 -13.28 10.83 7.13
CA ALA A 23 -13.24 9.39 7.39
C ALA A 23 -11.78 8.96 7.49
N LEU A 24 -11.38 8.42 8.65
CA LEU A 24 -10.01 7.99 8.88
C LEU A 24 -9.70 6.79 7.98
N ALA A 25 -8.52 6.80 7.38
CA ALA A 25 -8.03 5.66 6.62
C ALA A 25 -7.77 4.48 7.55
N GLU A 26 -8.41 3.35 7.26
CA GLU A 26 -8.16 2.07 7.92
C GLU A 26 -7.02 1.34 7.20
N SER A 27 -5.95 1.03 7.92
CA SER A 27 -4.86 0.19 7.41
C SER A 27 -5.32 -1.27 7.40
N LEU A 28 -5.35 -1.89 6.22
CA LEU A 28 -5.70 -3.29 6.07
C LEU A 28 -4.50 -4.20 6.37
N PRO A 29 -4.68 -5.30 7.12
CA PRO A 29 -3.60 -6.20 7.49
C PRO A 29 -3.02 -6.95 6.28
N ILE A 30 -1.70 -6.87 6.13
CA ILE A 30 -0.92 -7.62 5.14
C ILE A 30 0.06 -8.50 5.90
N VAL A 31 0.08 -9.80 5.59
CA VAL A 31 0.99 -10.73 6.27
C VAL A 31 2.40 -10.50 5.73
N ASN A 32 3.37 -10.33 6.62
CA ASN A 32 4.78 -10.16 6.28
C ASN A 32 5.01 -9.02 5.27
N ALA A 33 4.44 -7.84 5.58
CA ALA A 33 4.37 -6.71 4.67
C ALA A 33 5.72 -6.05 4.34
N GLY A 34 6.71 -6.17 5.23
CA GLY A 34 8.11 -5.78 5.01
C GLY A 34 9.05 -6.98 4.83
N PHE A 35 8.51 -8.18 4.61
CA PHE A 35 9.31 -9.38 4.28
C PHE A 35 10.33 -9.83 5.35
N GLU A 36 10.15 -9.38 6.58
CA GLU A 36 11.00 -9.69 7.74
C GLU A 36 10.91 -11.15 8.23
N ASP A 37 9.77 -11.81 8.02
CA ASP A 37 9.59 -13.22 8.39
C ASP A 37 10.16 -14.15 7.31
N ASN A 38 11.33 -14.71 7.62
CA ASN A 38 12.05 -15.71 6.82
C ASN A 38 11.93 -17.13 7.39
N SER A 39 10.91 -17.41 8.20
CA SER A 39 10.67 -18.74 8.78
C SER A 39 10.33 -19.81 7.73
N VAL A 40 9.99 -19.40 6.51
CA VAL A 40 9.75 -20.25 5.34
C VAL A 40 10.75 -19.94 4.22
N GLY A 41 10.95 -20.91 3.33
CA GLY A 41 11.92 -20.81 2.24
C GLY A 41 13.23 -21.54 2.56
N ILE A 42 14.22 -21.38 1.68
CA ILE A 42 15.52 -22.02 1.77
C ILE A 42 16.58 -20.94 2.00
N PRO A 43 17.14 -20.82 3.21
CA PRO A 43 18.20 -19.87 3.50
C PRO A 43 19.46 -20.16 2.67
N PHE A 44 20.07 -19.10 2.15
CA PHE A 44 21.35 -19.15 1.44
C PHE A 44 22.09 -17.82 1.63
N ASN A 45 23.04 -17.80 2.56
CA ASN A 45 23.77 -16.58 2.94
C ASN A 45 22.82 -15.42 3.32
N GLU A 46 22.92 -14.27 2.66
CA GLU A 46 22.07 -13.08 2.84
C GLU A 46 20.65 -13.25 2.29
N PHE A 47 20.39 -14.33 1.55
CA PHE A 47 19.12 -14.61 0.87
C PHE A 47 18.27 -15.67 1.58
N THR A 48 16.98 -15.67 1.30
CA THR A 48 16.08 -16.80 1.52
C THR A 48 15.25 -17.04 0.27
N PHE A 49 15.38 -18.20 -0.38
CA PHE A 49 14.72 -18.48 -1.65
C PHE A 49 13.40 -19.24 -1.50
N GLY A 50 12.46 -18.92 -2.40
CA GLY A 50 11.07 -19.35 -2.34
C GLY A 50 10.14 -18.22 -1.87
N PRO A 51 8.82 -18.34 -2.08
CA PRO A 51 7.87 -17.31 -1.67
C PRO A 51 7.93 -17.08 -0.14
N PRO A 52 8.06 -15.82 0.34
CA PRO A 52 8.12 -15.49 1.76
C PRO A 52 6.84 -15.88 2.52
N ALA A 53 6.90 -15.86 3.86
CA ALA A 53 5.76 -16.20 4.70
C ALA A 53 4.54 -15.33 4.35
N GLY A 54 3.37 -15.95 4.15
CA GLY A 54 2.15 -15.24 3.75
C GLY A 54 2.05 -14.88 2.27
N TRP A 55 3.09 -15.07 1.47
CA TRP A 55 3.10 -14.82 0.04
C TRP A 55 3.14 -16.12 -0.76
N SER A 56 2.66 -16.06 -2.00
CA SER A 56 2.72 -17.15 -2.98
C SER A 56 3.43 -16.67 -4.23
N LEU A 57 3.95 -17.63 -5.01
CA LEU A 57 4.59 -17.34 -6.27
C LEU A 57 3.55 -16.93 -7.33
N HIS A 58 3.79 -15.80 -7.98
CA HIS A 58 3.15 -15.44 -9.25
C HIS A 58 4.08 -15.85 -10.38
N ASP A 59 3.73 -16.90 -11.12
CA ASP A 59 4.51 -17.40 -12.26
C ASP A 59 3.56 -17.90 -13.36
N PRO A 60 2.90 -16.97 -14.08
CA PRO A 60 1.88 -17.32 -15.07
C PRO A 60 2.44 -18.13 -16.25
N ASN A 61 3.74 -18.04 -16.50
CA ASN A 61 4.41 -18.72 -17.62
C ASN A 61 5.17 -19.98 -17.18
N GLY A 62 5.22 -20.28 -15.88
CA GLY A 62 5.91 -21.45 -15.34
C GLY A 62 7.44 -21.43 -15.55
N ILE A 63 8.05 -20.24 -15.63
CA ILE A 63 9.47 -20.08 -15.99
C ILE A 63 10.40 -20.21 -14.79
N THR A 64 9.88 -20.01 -13.57
CA THR A 64 10.73 -19.87 -12.38
C THR A 64 11.08 -21.19 -11.70
N ASN A 65 10.46 -22.30 -12.11
CA ASN A 65 10.58 -23.61 -11.46
C ASN A 65 10.41 -23.53 -9.93
N GLY A 66 9.42 -22.76 -9.48
CA GLY A 66 9.13 -22.57 -8.05
C GLY A 66 9.87 -21.42 -7.37
N GLY A 67 10.54 -20.54 -8.14
CA GLY A 67 11.26 -19.37 -7.60
C GLY A 67 12.66 -19.67 -7.06
N ALA A 68 13.22 -20.84 -7.39
CA ALA A 68 14.58 -21.26 -7.00
C ALA A 68 15.25 -22.07 -8.13
N GLY A 69 14.95 -21.73 -9.39
CA GLY A 69 15.12 -22.59 -10.56
C GLY A 69 16.50 -22.58 -11.22
N GLY A 70 17.50 -21.90 -10.65
CA GLY A 70 18.83 -21.75 -11.26
C GLY A 70 18.96 -20.56 -12.22
N THR A 71 17.86 -20.11 -12.82
CA THR A 71 17.80 -18.91 -13.68
C THR A 71 17.01 -17.76 -13.06
N TYR A 72 15.93 -18.09 -12.36
CA TYR A 72 15.01 -17.13 -11.73
C TYR A 72 14.90 -17.43 -10.24
N TYR A 73 14.97 -16.39 -9.43
CA TYR A 73 14.90 -16.47 -7.98
C TYR A 73 13.86 -15.48 -7.46
N VAL A 74 13.01 -15.96 -6.55
CA VAL A 74 12.07 -15.14 -5.79
C VAL A 74 12.31 -15.45 -4.33
N GLY A 75 12.32 -14.44 -3.47
CA GLY A 75 12.72 -14.66 -2.08
C GLY A 75 12.84 -13.37 -1.29
N THR A 76 13.73 -13.39 -0.31
CA THR A 76 14.15 -12.20 0.42
C THR A 76 15.66 -12.02 0.37
N LEU A 77 16.10 -10.77 0.50
CA LEU A 77 17.48 -10.33 0.64
C LEU A 77 17.60 -9.55 1.94
N THR A 78 18.73 -9.71 2.64
CA THR A 78 19.17 -8.80 3.71
C THR A 78 20.18 -7.85 3.06
N PRO A 79 19.77 -6.66 2.61
CA PRO A 79 20.61 -5.82 1.75
C PRO A 79 21.77 -5.16 2.49
N PHE A 80 21.87 -5.37 3.80
CA PHE A 80 22.93 -4.90 4.66
C PHE A 80 23.20 -5.90 5.78
N GLU A 81 24.38 -6.52 5.78
CA GLU A 81 24.89 -7.28 6.94
C GLU A 81 26.16 -6.59 7.47
N PRO A 82 26.26 -6.31 8.79
CA PRO A 82 27.50 -5.86 9.38
C PRO A 82 28.53 -7.00 9.30
N ASP A 83 29.60 -6.78 8.52
CA ASP A 83 30.74 -7.70 8.38
C ASP A 83 31.06 -8.41 9.72
N PRO A 84 30.99 -9.76 9.79
CA PRO A 84 31.37 -10.54 10.98
C PRO A 84 32.83 -10.31 11.44
N ILE A 85 33.67 -9.65 10.62
CA ILE A 85 35.11 -9.47 10.80
C ILE A 85 35.49 -7.98 11.04
N GLY A 86 34.53 -7.05 10.98
CA GLY A 86 34.74 -5.65 11.39
C GLY A 86 35.58 -4.79 10.44
N ASN A 87 35.66 -5.13 9.16
CA ASN A 87 36.15 -4.23 8.12
C ASN A 87 34.96 -3.42 7.57
N PRO A 88 35.08 -2.08 7.45
CA PRO A 88 34.09 -1.31 6.70
C PRO A 88 34.29 -1.60 5.21
N GLY A 89 33.53 -2.58 4.71
CA GLY A 89 33.40 -2.93 3.30
C GLY A 89 31.91 -3.06 2.97
N VAL A 90 31.46 -2.25 2.02
CA VAL A 90 30.04 -2.02 1.69
C VAL A 90 29.46 -3.24 0.97
N TYR A 91 28.89 -4.18 1.71
CA TYR A 91 27.95 -5.19 1.20
C TYR A 91 26.55 -4.58 1.17
N ALA A 92 26.42 -3.44 0.52
CA ALA A 92 25.19 -2.68 0.50
C ALA A 92 24.78 -2.52 -0.94
N ASN A 93 23.97 -3.47 -1.40
CA ASN A 93 23.20 -3.30 -2.61
C ASN A 93 22.24 -2.10 -2.50
N PHE A 94 21.81 -1.81 -1.26
CA PHE A 94 21.14 -0.58 -0.87
C PHE A 94 21.95 0.11 0.24
N PRO A 95 22.72 1.18 -0.07
CA PRO A 95 23.59 1.86 0.90
C PRO A 95 22.88 2.36 2.16
N ASP A 96 21.60 2.75 2.04
CA ASP A 96 20.78 3.21 3.16
C ASP A 96 20.01 2.08 3.87
N GLY A 97 20.18 0.83 3.42
CA GLY A 97 19.48 -0.35 3.93
C GLY A 97 18.11 -0.59 3.28
N ALA A 98 17.33 -1.49 3.88
CA ALA A 98 15.94 -1.73 3.50
C ALA A 98 15.07 -0.49 3.81
N ALA A 99 13.97 -0.31 3.06
CA ALA A 99 13.09 0.84 3.26
C ALA A 99 12.25 0.70 4.55
N GLU A 100 12.05 -0.52 5.03
CA GLU A 100 11.53 -0.89 6.33
C GLU A 100 12.31 -2.08 6.88
N GLY A 101 12.41 -2.19 8.21
CA GLY A 101 13.08 -3.33 8.82
C GLY A 101 14.54 -3.53 8.39
N ILE A 102 14.89 -4.76 8.00
CA ILE A 102 16.22 -5.20 7.60
C ILE A 102 16.22 -6.08 6.36
N ARG A 103 15.07 -6.44 5.79
CA ARG A 103 14.92 -7.31 4.63
C ARG A 103 14.06 -6.67 3.56
N VAL A 104 14.22 -7.19 2.35
CA VAL A 104 13.40 -6.84 1.19
C VAL A 104 13.00 -8.12 0.46
N ALA A 105 11.89 -8.11 -0.26
CA ALA A 105 11.57 -9.19 -1.19
C ALA A 105 12.29 -8.97 -2.52
N ILE A 106 12.77 -10.05 -3.12
CA ILE A 106 13.49 -10.01 -4.40
C ILE A 106 12.74 -10.80 -5.47
N ALA A 107 12.87 -10.34 -6.70
CA ALA A 107 12.59 -11.11 -7.90
C ALA A 107 13.75 -10.90 -8.88
N PHE A 108 14.63 -11.90 -9.00
CA PHE A 108 15.91 -11.84 -9.70
C PHE A 108 15.94 -12.79 -10.90
N ASN A 109 16.65 -12.43 -11.96
CA ASN A 109 17.06 -13.34 -13.02
C ASN A 109 18.50 -13.09 -13.47
N PHE A 110 19.16 -14.16 -13.94
CA PHE A 110 20.49 -14.07 -14.53
C PHE A 110 20.47 -13.51 -15.95
N ALA A 111 21.57 -12.86 -16.33
CA ALA A 111 21.85 -12.40 -17.67
C ALA A 111 21.60 -13.49 -18.72
N GLY A 112 20.98 -13.10 -19.84
CA GLY A 112 20.60 -14.04 -20.90
C GLY A 112 19.34 -14.86 -20.62
N SER A 113 18.59 -14.55 -19.55
CA SER A 113 17.24 -15.08 -19.30
C SER A 113 16.28 -14.85 -20.48
N GLY A 114 16.52 -13.79 -21.26
CA GLY A 114 15.83 -13.51 -22.52
C GLY A 114 14.38 -13.03 -22.33
N GLY A 115 14.02 -12.56 -21.14
CA GLY A 115 12.72 -11.97 -20.84
C GLY A 115 11.53 -12.85 -21.14
N GLN A 116 11.56 -14.11 -20.70
CA GLN A 116 10.56 -15.16 -21.01
C GLN A 116 9.20 -14.97 -20.28
N GLY A 117 8.94 -13.74 -19.83
CA GLY A 117 7.71 -13.32 -19.18
C GLY A 117 7.87 -13.01 -17.71
N GLU A 118 6.80 -12.43 -17.17
CA GLU A 118 6.78 -11.88 -15.82
C GLU A 118 6.67 -12.96 -14.73
N TYR A 119 7.12 -12.59 -13.53
CA TYR A 119 6.98 -13.40 -12.33
C TYR A 119 7.09 -12.52 -11.09
N GLY A 120 6.80 -13.07 -9.91
CA GLY A 120 6.97 -12.36 -8.64
C GLY A 120 6.13 -12.97 -7.52
N LEU A 121 5.49 -12.11 -6.74
CA LEU A 121 4.77 -12.47 -5.52
C LEU A 121 3.29 -12.08 -5.60
N VAL A 122 2.44 -12.87 -4.95
CA VAL A 122 1.02 -12.58 -4.78
C VAL A 122 0.56 -12.95 -3.37
N GLN A 123 -0.28 -12.11 -2.77
CA GLN A 123 -0.96 -12.38 -1.51
C GLN A 123 -2.46 -12.08 -1.66
N THR A 124 -3.30 -13.03 -1.28
CA THR A 124 -4.75 -12.82 -1.10
C THR A 124 -5.00 -12.43 0.34
N LEU A 125 -5.73 -11.34 0.56
CA LEU A 125 -6.02 -10.78 1.88
C LEU A 125 -7.30 -11.38 2.47
N GLY A 126 -7.49 -11.20 3.78
CA GLY A 126 -8.73 -11.54 4.46
C GLY A 126 -9.85 -10.54 4.19
N ASP A 127 -9.51 -9.28 3.96
CA ASP A 127 -10.43 -8.21 3.63
C ASP A 127 -11.01 -8.35 2.22
N THR A 128 -12.22 -7.85 2.02
CA THR A 128 -12.95 -7.94 0.75
C THR A 128 -13.21 -6.55 0.16
N LEU A 129 -13.40 -6.50 -1.16
CA LEU A 129 -13.74 -5.25 -1.84
C LEU A 129 -15.10 -4.74 -1.37
N GLN A 130 -15.11 -3.55 -0.78
CA GLN A 130 -16.29 -2.84 -0.28
C GLN A 130 -16.80 -1.83 -1.30
N ALA A 131 -18.08 -1.49 -1.23
CA ALA A 131 -18.66 -0.39 -2.00
C ALA A 131 -18.19 0.95 -1.44
N HIS A 132 -18.25 2.00 -2.27
CA HIS A 132 -17.93 3.38 -1.87
C HIS A 132 -16.65 3.49 -1.04
N THR A 133 -15.58 2.84 -1.50
CA THR A 133 -14.33 2.77 -0.73
C THR A 133 -13.17 3.11 -1.65
N ARG A 134 -12.33 4.04 -1.20
CA ARG A 134 -11.04 4.34 -1.82
C ARG A 134 -9.97 3.49 -1.17
N TYR A 135 -9.26 2.73 -1.99
CA TYR A 135 -8.11 1.95 -1.63
C TYR A 135 -6.83 2.63 -2.10
N THR A 136 -5.82 2.70 -1.24
CA THR A 136 -4.48 3.20 -1.60
C THR A 136 -3.44 2.16 -1.22
N LEU A 137 -2.91 1.46 -2.22
CA LEU A 137 -1.79 0.53 -2.08
C LEU A 137 -0.49 1.30 -2.32
N ARG A 138 0.47 1.14 -1.41
CA ARG A 138 1.82 1.71 -1.52
C ARG A 138 2.86 0.63 -1.28
N VAL A 139 3.88 0.59 -2.12
CA VAL A 139 4.99 -0.38 -2.04
C VAL A 139 6.28 0.35 -2.37
N GLU A 140 7.33 0.12 -1.59
CA GLU A 140 8.67 0.60 -1.95
C GLU A 140 9.25 -0.32 -3.01
N ILE A 141 9.67 0.26 -4.13
CA ILE A 141 10.28 -0.43 -5.25
C ILE A 141 11.77 -0.11 -5.23
N GLY A 142 12.60 -1.13 -5.12
CA GLY A 142 14.05 -0.98 -5.13
C GLY A 142 14.63 -1.22 -6.52
N ASN A 143 15.54 -0.33 -6.92
CA ASN A 143 16.45 -0.59 -8.02
C ASN A 143 17.81 -0.91 -7.40
N ILE A 144 18.14 -2.20 -7.32
CA ILE A 144 19.33 -2.68 -6.60
C ILE A 144 20.63 -2.20 -7.26
N ALA A 145 21.67 -1.90 -6.46
CA ALA A 145 22.99 -1.64 -7.02
C ALA A 145 23.79 -2.94 -7.23
N SER A 146 24.61 -2.94 -8.28
CA SER A 146 25.67 -3.95 -8.51
C SER A 146 26.50 -4.19 -7.26
N GLY A 147 26.83 -5.46 -6.98
CA GLY A 147 27.39 -5.84 -5.69
C GLY A 147 28.08 -7.19 -5.66
N THR A 148 28.87 -7.41 -4.62
CA THR A 148 29.47 -8.72 -4.34
C THR A 148 28.70 -9.39 -3.22
N ALA A 149 28.14 -10.56 -3.48
CA ALA A 149 27.44 -11.36 -2.48
C ALA A 149 28.40 -11.93 -1.42
N MET A 150 27.89 -12.42 -0.29
CA MET A 150 28.70 -12.98 0.80
C MET A 150 29.57 -14.17 0.39
N ASN A 151 29.20 -14.88 -0.69
CA ASN A 151 30.02 -15.96 -1.25
C ASN A 151 31.20 -15.48 -2.12
N GLY A 152 31.37 -14.16 -2.30
CA GLY A 152 32.41 -13.54 -3.10
C GLY A 152 32.10 -13.44 -4.59
N GLN A 153 30.91 -13.86 -5.03
CA GLN A 153 30.46 -13.69 -6.41
C GLN A 153 30.02 -12.24 -6.64
N PHE A 154 30.53 -11.63 -7.70
CA PHE A 154 30.05 -10.35 -8.19
C PHE A 154 28.82 -10.56 -9.07
N PHE A 155 27.82 -9.72 -8.86
CA PHE A 155 26.61 -9.63 -9.69
C PHE A 155 26.60 -8.25 -10.33
N ASP A 156 26.63 -8.26 -11.66
CA ASP A 156 26.39 -7.08 -12.49
C ASP A 156 24.87 -6.90 -12.57
N LEU A 157 24.37 -5.94 -11.81
CA LEU A 157 22.95 -5.60 -11.68
C LEU A 157 22.66 -4.23 -12.32
N ASP A 158 23.55 -3.77 -13.21
CA ASP A 158 23.37 -2.51 -13.93
C ASP A 158 22.10 -2.63 -14.82
N GLY A 159 21.16 -1.69 -14.68
CA GLY A 159 19.87 -1.71 -15.41
C GLY A 159 18.67 -2.12 -14.56
N PHE A 160 17.48 -2.21 -15.17
CA PHE A 160 16.25 -2.47 -14.41
C PHE A 160 15.20 -3.25 -15.21
N PRO A 161 14.66 -4.39 -14.69
CA PRO A 161 13.74 -5.24 -15.44
C PRO A 161 12.33 -4.66 -15.60
N GLY A 162 12.05 -3.55 -14.91
CA GLY A 162 10.72 -3.00 -14.75
C GLY A 162 9.88 -3.76 -13.73
N TYR A 163 8.93 -3.05 -13.14
CA TYR A 163 8.03 -3.60 -12.12
C TYR A 163 6.56 -3.40 -12.46
N ARG A 164 5.70 -4.18 -11.79
CA ARG A 164 4.28 -3.87 -11.69
C ARG A 164 3.76 -4.18 -10.30
N VAL A 165 2.92 -3.29 -9.79
CA VAL A 165 2.14 -3.47 -8.55
C VAL A 165 0.67 -3.55 -8.93
N ASP A 166 0.01 -4.67 -8.65
CA ASP A 166 -1.44 -4.84 -8.88
C ASP A 166 -2.21 -4.84 -7.55
N LEU A 167 -3.32 -4.10 -7.53
CA LEU A 167 -4.40 -4.33 -6.58
C LEU A 167 -5.43 -5.26 -7.23
N LEU A 168 -5.81 -6.32 -6.53
CA LEU A 168 -6.70 -7.38 -7.00
C LEU A 168 -8.00 -7.43 -6.17
N ALA A 169 -9.05 -7.98 -6.78
CA ALA A 169 -10.22 -8.50 -6.08
C ALA A 169 -10.66 -9.82 -6.74
N GLY A 170 -10.81 -10.88 -5.95
CA GLY A 170 -11.12 -12.23 -6.47
C GLY A 170 -10.10 -12.75 -7.49
N GLY A 171 -8.84 -12.34 -7.34
CA GLY A 171 -7.75 -12.64 -8.28
C GLY A 171 -7.76 -11.82 -9.58
N SER A 172 -8.78 -10.98 -9.83
CA SER A 172 -8.82 -10.06 -10.96
C SER A 172 -8.14 -8.75 -10.62
N MET A 173 -7.31 -8.22 -11.51
CA MET A 173 -6.73 -6.89 -11.35
C MET A 173 -7.80 -5.80 -11.44
N ILE A 174 -7.88 -4.93 -10.43
CA ILE A 174 -8.83 -3.80 -10.38
C ILE A 174 -8.12 -2.45 -10.54
N ALA A 175 -6.84 -2.37 -10.18
CA ALA A 175 -5.96 -1.25 -10.47
C ALA A 175 -4.51 -1.72 -10.50
N GLN A 176 -3.64 -0.95 -11.15
CA GLN A 176 -2.21 -1.24 -11.22
C GLN A 176 -1.38 0.04 -11.31
N ASP A 177 -0.13 -0.07 -10.87
CA ASP A 177 0.98 0.78 -11.31
C ASP A 177 1.88 -0.11 -12.17
N LEU A 178 1.99 0.25 -13.45
CA LEU A 178 2.82 -0.45 -14.42
C LEU A 178 4.04 0.41 -14.74
N ASN A 179 5.12 0.15 -13.99
CA ASN A 179 6.45 0.68 -14.21
C ASN A 179 6.51 2.23 -14.31
N THR A 180 5.68 2.97 -13.58
CA THR A 180 5.64 4.44 -13.69
C THR A 180 6.88 5.13 -13.11
N LEU A 181 7.62 4.45 -12.24
CA LEU A 181 8.89 4.93 -11.66
C LEU A 181 10.12 4.54 -12.50
N ALA A 182 9.94 3.96 -13.70
CA ALA A 182 11.06 3.54 -14.55
C ALA A 182 12.03 4.70 -14.84
N GLY A 183 13.32 4.48 -14.57
CA GLY A 183 14.37 5.48 -14.75
C GLY A 183 14.35 6.64 -13.74
N ALA A 184 13.43 6.64 -12.78
CA ALA A 184 13.38 7.61 -11.69
C ALA A 184 14.03 7.09 -10.39
N ILE A 185 14.21 5.77 -10.27
CA ILE A 185 14.86 5.11 -9.14
C ILE A 185 16.33 4.92 -9.51
N ALA A 186 17.25 5.63 -8.83
CA ALA A 186 18.67 5.40 -9.03
C ALA A 186 19.08 4.03 -8.48
N GLU A 187 20.22 3.52 -8.93
CA GLU A 187 20.78 2.28 -8.39
C GLU A 187 21.06 2.40 -6.89
N GLY A 188 20.71 1.36 -6.16
CA GLY A 188 20.79 1.28 -4.70
C GLY A 188 19.78 2.15 -3.97
N GLU A 189 18.71 2.61 -4.63
CA GLU A 189 17.66 3.42 -4.03
C GLU A 189 16.27 2.75 -4.11
N PHE A 190 15.36 3.24 -3.25
CA PHE A 190 13.95 2.91 -3.27
C PHE A 190 13.11 4.12 -3.70
N ALA A 191 11.97 3.86 -4.33
CA ALA A 191 10.90 4.84 -4.47
C ALA A 191 9.52 4.20 -4.28
N THR A 192 8.56 5.00 -3.80
CA THR A 192 7.23 4.50 -3.47
C THR A 192 6.31 4.43 -4.69
N SER A 193 5.97 3.23 -5.13
CA SER A 193 4.84 2.99 -6.05
C SER A 193 3.52 3.25 -5.32
N THR A 194 2.56 3.91 -5.98
CA THR A 194 1.23 4.17 -5.42
C THR A 194 0.13 3.76 -6.41
N VAL A 195 -0.74 2.85 -5.99
CA VAL A 195 -1.92 2.42 -6.74
C VAL A 195 -3.17 2.89 -6.00
N VAL A 196 -4.01 3.66 -6.69
CA VAL A 196 -5.27 4.17 -6.14
C VAL A 196 -6.45 3.56 -6.89
N PHE A 197 -7.41 3.04 -6.16
CA PHE A 197 -8.69 2.55 -6.68
C PHE A 197 -9.84 3.12 -5.87
N SER A 198 -10.98 3.41 -6.50
CA SER A 198 -12.21 3.79 -5.78
C SER A 198 -13.38 3.01 -6.34
N SER A 199 -14.04 2.23 -5.48
CA SER A 199 -15.28 1.56 -5.83
C SER A 199 -16.47 2.52 -5.69
N GLY A 200 -17.46 2.37 -6.57
CA GLY A 200 -18.79 2.98 -6.39
C GLY A 200 -19.73 2.05 -5.63
N ALA A 201 -21.03 2.28 -5.78
CA ALA A 201 -22.10 1.43 -5.22
C ALA A 201 -22.02 -0.04 -5.70
N SER A 202 -21.48 -0.28 -6.89
CA SER A 202 -21.34 -1.63 -7.44
C SER A 202 -20.03 -1.79 -8.20
N HIS A 203 -19.56 -3.03 -8.22
CA HIS A 203 -18.37 -3.48 -8.94
C HIS A 203 -18.52 -4.98 -9.23
N ALA A 204 -17.97 -5.47 -10.34
CA ALA A 204 -18.12 -6.88 -10.71
C ALA A 204 -17.47 -7.84 -9.70
N GLN A 205 -16.46 -7.37 -8.97
CA GLN A 205 -15.73 -8.11 -7.93
C GLN A 205 -16.14 -7.71 -6.50
N MET A 206 -17.31 -7.08 -6.32
CA MET A 206 -17.77 -6.66 -4.99
C MET A 206 -17.84 -7.86 -4.03
N GLY A 207 -17.37 -7.69 -2.79
CA GLY A 207 -17.32 -8.73 -1.77
C GLY A 207 -16.30 -9.85 -2.02
N GLN A 208 -15.53 -9.78 -3.11
CA GLN A 208 -14.43 -10.72 -3.34
C GLN A 208 -13.22 -10.34 -2.49
N PRO A 209 -12.40 -11.32 -2.06
CA PRO A 209 -11.16 -11.06 -1.33
C PRO A 209 -10.24 -10.12 -2.11
N LEU A 210 -9.71 -9.11 -1.43
CA LEU A 210 -8.65 -8.27 -1.97
C LEU A 210 -7.37 -9.08 -2.15
N GLY A 211 -6.49 -8.61 -3.02
CA GLY A 211 -5.17 -9.20 -3.17
C GLY A 211 -4.15 -8.20 -3.68
N ILE A 212 -2.88 -8.52 -3.52
CA ILE A 212 -1.75 -7.71 -3.94
C ILE A 212 -0.84 -8.59 -4.79
N ARG A 213 -0.36 -8.06 -5.91
CA ARG A 213 0.66 -8.72 -6.73
C ARG A 213 1.83 -7.77 -6.97
N LEU A 214 3.05 -8.28 -6.77
CA LEU A 214 4.32 -7.59 -6.96
C LEU A 214 5.09 -8.34 -8.03
N VAL A 215 5.48 -7.67 -9.10
CA VAL A 215 5.88 -8.34 -10.34
C VAL A 215 7.19 -7.75 -10.87
N ASN A 216 8.15 -8.63 -11.14
CA ASN A 216 9.24 -8.38 -12.05
C ASN A 216 8.73 -8.61 -13.48
N LEU A 217 8.75 -7.56 -14.32
CA LEU A 217 8.27 -7.64 -15.70
C LEU A 217 9.20 -8.46 -16.61
N ASN A 218 10.42 -8.72 -16.14
CA ASN A 218 11.46 -9.50 -16.79
C ASN A 218 11.80 -8.92 -18.17
N VAL A 219 11.83 -7.59 -18.29
CA VAL A 219 12.22 -6.92 -19.53
C VAL A 219 13.73 -6.80 -19.54
N VAL A 220 14.38 -7.26 -20.61
CA VAL A 220 15.83 -7.05 -20.79
C VAL A 220 16.10 -5.55 -20.92
N ASP A 221 17.00 -5.03 -20.09
CA ASP A 221 17.42 -3.64 -20.20
C ASP A 221 18.15 -3.41 -21.54
N PRO A 222 17.73 -2.43 -22.36
CA PRO A 222 18.36 -2.18 -23.65
C PRO A 222 19.74 -1.52 -23.54
N ILE A 223 20.05 -0.87 -22.42
CA ILE A 223 21.35 -0.25 -22.15
C ILE A 223 22.33 -1.32 -21.65
N ASP A 224 21.85 -2.19 -20.76
CA ASP A 224 22.65 -3.20 -20.07
C ASP A 224 22.13 -4.63 -20.34
N PRO A 225 22.10 -5.11 -21.60
CA PRO A 225 21.49 -6.39 -21.97
C PRO A 225 22.26 -7.63 -21.47
N GLY A 226 23.45 -7.41 -20.90
CA GLY A 226 24.31 -8.44 -20.33
C GLY A 226 24.27 -8.51 -18.80
N ALA A 227 23.51 -7.63 -18.15
CA ALA A 227 23.36 -7.62 -16.70
C ALA A 227 22.40 -8.72 -16.23
N ASP A 228 22.61 -9.14 -14.99
CA ASP A 228 21.58 -9.78 -14.20
C ASP A 228 20.52 -8.73 -13.84
N LEU A 229 19.25 -9.13 -13.69
CA LEU A 229 18.16 -8.19 -13.50
C LEU A 229 17.33 -8.53 -12.28
N GLU A 230 17.15 -7.55 -11.41
CA GLU A 230 16.41 -7.68 -10.16
C GLU A 230 15.48 -6.49 -9.96
N VAL A 231 14.37 -6.74 -9.27
CA VAL A 231 13.59 -5.68 -8.63
C VAL A 231 13.27 -6.13 -7.22
N ASP A 232 13.38 -5.18 -6.30
CA ASP A 232 13.10 -5.38 -4.89
C ASP A 232 11.79 -4.74 -4.51
N PHE A 233 11.12 -5.33 -3.52
CA PHE A 233 9.90 -4.81 -2.95
C PHE A 233 10.00 -4.76 -1.43
N ASP A 234 9.47 -3.70 -0.85
CA ASP A 234 9.45 -3.54 0.60
C ASP A 234 8.24 -2.71 1.09
N HIS A 235 7.93 -2.81 2.38
CA HIS A 235 6.99 -1.97 3.11
C HIS A 235 5.62 -1.81 2.42
N VAL A 236 4.99 -2.94 2.10
CA VAL A 236 3.68 -3.00 1.45
C VAL A 236 2.60 -2.49 2.40
N ARG A 237 1.83 -1.48 1.99
CA ARG A 237 0.74 -0.90 2.80
C ARG A 237 -0.51 -0.75 1.96
N LEU A 238 -1.66 -1.09 2.52
CA LEU A 238 -2.95 -0.89 1.88
C LEU A 238 -3.89 -0.20 2.87
N ASP A 239 -4.33 1.00 2.52
CA ASP A 239 -5.38 1.68 3.28
C ASP A 239 -6.71 1.66 2.54
N ALA A 240 -7.80 1.63 3.31
CA ALA A 240 -9.16 1.80 2.84
C ALA A 240 -9.81 3.01 3.53
N VAL A 241 -10.51 3.84 2.76
CA VAL A 241 -11.26 5.00 3.26
C VAL A 241 -12.65 4.96 2.64
N SER A 242 -13.71 5.01 3.46
CA SER A 242 -15.07 5.21 2.94
C SER A 242 -15.15 6.54 2.18
N THR A 243 -15.73 6.50 0.99
CA THR A 243 -16.02 7.69 0.18
C THR A 243 -17.43 8.22 0.41
N LEU A 244 -18.22 7.57 1.28
CA LEU A 244 -19.51 8.10 1.70
C LEU A 244 -19.31 9.29 2.63
N ASP A 245 -20.25 10.22 2.57
CA ASP A 245 -20.32 11.27 3.58
C ASP A 245 -20.71 10.61 4.92
N PRO A 246 -20.10 10.97 6.06
CA PRO A 246 -20.53 10.47 7.37
C PRO A 246 -22.01 10.70 7.67
N ALA A 247 -22.65 11.68 7.04
CA ALA A 247 -24.09 11.97 7.15
C ALA A 247 -24.99 11.10 6.25
N ASP A 248 -24.43 10.30 5.34
CA ASP A 248 -25.15 9.29 4.55
C ASP A 248 -25.25 8.01 5.39
N PHE A 249 -26.33 7.89 6.15
CA PHE A 249 -26.54 6.82 7.12
C PHE A 249 -27.11 5.56 6.48
N ASN A 250 -27.81 5.70 5.34
CA ASN A 250 -28.38 4.57 4.63
C ASN A 250 -27.40 3.97 3.58
N ALA A 251 -26.27 4.65 3.35
CA ALA A 251 -25.20 4.30 2.44
C ALA A 251 -25.63 4.19 0.97
N ASP A 252 -26.57 5.03 0.54
CA ASP A 252 -27.05 5.06 -0.86
C ASP A 252 -26.26 6.01 -1.77
N GLY A 253 -25.32 6.78 -1.19
CA GLY A 253 -24.43 7.69 -1.87
C GLY A 253 -24.94 9.13 -1.95
N VAL A 254 -26.09 9.46 -1.35
CA VAL A 254 -26.58 10.83 -1.19
C VAL A 254 -26.89 11.11 0.29
N VAL A 255 -27.00 12.40 0.64
CA VAL A 255 -27.44 12.83 1.98
C VAL A 255 -28.76 13.54 1.81
N ASP A 256 -29.85 12.88 2.17
CA ASP A 256 -31.20 13.37 1.89
C ASP A 256 -32.23 13.20 3.04
N GLY A 257 -33.52 13.19 2.68
CA GLY A 257 -34.62 13.06 3.63
C GLY A 257 -34.61 11.74 4.41
N ASP A 258 -34.07 10.67 3.85
CA ASP A 258 -34.00 9.37 4.50
C ASP A 258 -32.91 9.37 5.60
N ASP A 259 -31.78 10.03 5.37
CA ASP A 259 -30.74 10.23 6.38
C ASP A 259 -31.20 11.18 7.49
N LEU A 260 -31.89 12.27 7.12
CA LEU A 260 -32.53 13.15 8.08
C LEU A 260 -33.54 12.38 8.96
N GLY A 261 -34.32 11.49 8.36
CA GLY A 261 -35.22 10.59 9.10
C GLY A 261 -34.47 9.74 10.13
N THR A 262 -33.30 9.22 9.75
CA THR A 262 -32.42 8.43 10.62
C THR A 262 -31.86 9.26 11.77
N LEU A 263 -31.36 10.47 11.50
CA LEU A 263 -30.86 11.41 12.50
C LEU A 263 -31.94 11.74 13.53
N LEU A 264 -33.13 12.14 13.07
CA LEU A 264 -34.25 12.50 13.94
C LEU A 264 -34.74 11.30 14.76
N GLY A 265 -34.60 10.08 14.23
CA GLY A 265 -34.90 8.84 14.96
C GLY A 265 -33.94 8.57 16.13
N GLN A 266 -32.73 9.12 16.09
CA GLN A 266 -31.69 8.96 17.11
C GLN A 266 -31.54 10.20 18.02
N TRP A 267 -32.44 11.18 17.91
CA TRP A 267 -32.35 12.46 18.62
C TRP A 267 -32.20 12.31 20.14
N GLY A 268 -31.25 13.06 20.71
CA GLY A 268 -30.93 13.07 22.13
C GLY A 268 -29.67 12.28 22.47
N ARG A 269 -29.53 11.89 23.74
CA ARG A 269 -28.30 11.24 24.23
C ARG A 269 -28.07 9.89 23.57
N CYS A 270 -26.90 9.74 22.97
CA CYS A 270 -26.58 8.58 22.17
C CYS A 270 -25.06 8.40 22.13
N ALA A 271 -24.52 7.48 22.92
CA ALA A 271 -23.08 7.26 22.98
C ALA A 271 -22.63 6.34 21.83
N GLY A 272 -21.94 6.92 20.85
CA GLY A 272 -21.32 6.17 19.74
C GLY A 272 -22.30 5.70 18.66
N CYS A 273 -23.40 6.42 18.45
CA CYS A 273 -24.26 6.14 17.30
C CYS A 273 -23.83 6.96 16.07
N PRO A 274 -24.15 6.48 14.86
CA PRO A 274 -23.71 7.15 13.63
C PRO A 274 -24.23 8.58 13.48
N ALA A 275 -25.41 8.90 14.04
CA ALA A 275 -26.02 10.22 13.92
C ALA A 275 -25.37 11.30 14.81
N ASP A 276 -24.50 10.93 15.75
CA ASP A 276 -23.65 11.85 16.53
C ASP A 276 -22.41 12.19 15.68
N LEU A 277 -22.60 13.10 14.74
CA LEU A 277 -21.63 13.47 13.71
C LEU A 277 -20.47 14.29 14.27
N ASN A 278 -20.69 14.98 15.39
CA ASN A 278 -19.64 15.75 16.07
C ASN A 278 -18.94 14.97 17.21
N GLY A 279 -19.48 13.82 17.62
CA GLY A 279 -18.90 12.90 18.59
C GLY A 279 -18.99 13.36 20.05
N ASP A 280 -19.94 14.23 20.39
CA ASP A 280 -20.09 14.78 21.75
C ASP A 280 -20.97 13.92 22.69
N GLY A 281 -21.57 12.85 22.15
CA GLY A 281 -22.43 11.91 22.84
C GLY A 281 -23.92 12.29 22.85
N VAL A 282 -24.33 13.31 22.09
CA VAL A 282 -25.72 13.77 21.95
C VAL A 282 -26.02 14.10 20.49
N VAL A 283 -27.07 13.49 19.94
CA VAL A 283 -27.62 13.87 18.63
C VAL A 283 -28.53 15.08 18.80
N ASP A 284 -28.12 16.25 18.33
CA ASP A 284 -28.92 17.47 18.44
C ASP A 284 -28.85 18.41 17.21
N GLY A 285 -29.07 19.71 17.44
CA GLY A 285 -29.10 20.73 16.39
C GLY A 285 -27.76 20.90 15.69
N ASP A 286 -26.65 20.58 16.35
CA ASP A 286 -25.31 20.69 15.76
C ASP A 286 -25.06 19.55 14.75
N ASP A 287 -25.52 18.33 15.03
CA ASP A 287 -25.47 17.21 14.07
C ASP A 287 -26.42 17.44 12.90
N LEU A 288 -27.63 17.95 13.17
CA LEU A 288 -28.56 18.35 12.12
C LEU A 288 -27.94 19.41 11.20
N GLY A 289 -27.23 20.39 11.77
CA GLY A 289 -26.48 21.39 11.01
C GLY A 289 -25.42 20.76 10.12
N THR A 290 -24.73 19.74 10.62
CA THR A 290 -23.72 18.98 9.86
C THR A 290 -24.35 18.21 8.70
N LEU A 291 -25.43 17.46 8.94
CA LEU A 291 -26.17 16.73 7.90
C LEU A 291 -26.70 17.67 6.80
N LEU A 292 -27.36 18.77 7.19
CA LEU A 292 -27.89 19.74 6.22
C LEU A 292 -26.78 20.46 5.43
N GLY A 293 -25.58 20.58 6.01
CA GLY A 293 -24.39 21.08 5.31
C GLY A 293 -23.87 20.12 4.23
N ALA A 294 -24.12 18.83 4.40
CA ALA A 294 -23.75 17.75 3.47
C ALA A 294 -24.87 17.39 2.47
N TRP A 295 -26.05 18.02 2.56
CA TRP A 295 -27.21 17.72 1.73
C TRP A 295 -26.91 17.69 0.23
N SER A 296 -27.32 16.63 -0.46
CA SER A 296 -27.08 16.44 -1.90
C SER A 296 -28.31 16.03 -2.71
#